data_AF-A0A0M0J9Q4-F1
#
_entry.id   AF-A0A0M0J9Q4-F1
#
_cell.length_a   1.000
_cell.length_b   1.000
_cell.length_c   1.000
_cell.angle_alpha   90.00
_cell.angle_beta   90.00
_cell.angle_gamma   90.00
#
_symmetry.space_group_name_H-M   'P 1'
#
loop_
_entity.id
_entity.type
_entity.pdbx_description
1 polymer ?
#
loop_
_entity_poly.entity_id
_entity_poly.type
_entity_poly.pdbx_seq_one_letter_code
_entity_poly.pdbx_strand_id
1 'polypeptide(L)'
;METRPALARLVIVLFVCSTDALRLLPIGPFCPFRSKVCRDGSPLDESMSALTQVKMPEFATEMQRLQLEAAANPEGTPDVARIRRLATDLVEAEAQWRQVLLRMSLVSDFQAREYYKLTAAWAERQGESLESIGIMMRWQADCMLAFADNRMPPDPPAGVDLAKLSAKQQQQSPTVMGQVMTRAQAINSKPFTGEESAFDSPVVRDEYVKLCKDHASTITLGERYGTFDAMGKLAFLDQLQTIEERWEVFYARFALLGALNPEFESQTSAFLKSMGMDAAQFREILAEAHALMRAEAEKERLA
;
A
#
# COMPACT_ATOMS: atom_id res chain seq x y z
N MET A 1 -19.69 -32.26 -35.02
CA MET A 1 -20.59 -31.72 -33.97
C MET A 1 -19.74 -31.45 -32.71
N GLU A 2 -18.70 -30.61 -32.83
CA GLU A 2 -17.59 -30.58 -31.85
C GLU A 2 -16.97 -29.20 -31.63
N THR A 3 -17.68 -28.12 -31.99
CA THR A 3 -17.17 -26.73 -31.93
C THR A 3 -17.79 -25.89 -30.80
N ARG A 4 -18.82 -26.39 -30.12
CA ARG A 4 -19.51 -25.66 -29.03
C ARG A 4 -18.70 -25.44 -27.75
N PRO A 5 -17.83 -26.36 -27.25
CA PRO A 5 -17.12 -26.11 -26.00
C PRO A 5 -15.96 -25.11 -26.14
N ALA A 6 -15.33 -25.03 -27.32
CA ALA A 6 -14.25 -24.08 -27.59
C ALA A 6 -14.78 -22.63 -27.72
N LEU A 7 -15.94 -22.45 -28.36
CA LEU A 7 -16.61 -21.14 -28.47
C LEU A 7 -17.14 -20.65 -27.12
N ALA A 8 -17.66 -21.54 -26.26
CA ALA A 8 -18.07 -21.16 -24.90
C ALA A 8 -16.87 -20.73 -24.03
N ARG A 9 -15.71 -21.40 -24.15
CA ARG A 9 -14.47 -20.99 -23.49
C ARG A 9 -13.94 -19.66 -24.04
N LEU A 10 -13.99 -19.46 -25.36
CA LEU A 10 -13.55 -18.21 -25.99
C LEU A 10 -14.46 -17.04 -25.62
N VAL A 11 -15.78 -17.26 -25.52
CA VAL A 11 -16.74 -16.24 -25.09
C VAL A 11 -16.56 -15.90 -23.61
N ILE A 12 -16.30 -16.86 -22.73
CA ILE A 12 -15.97 -16.56 -21.33
C ILE A 12 -14.67 -15.74 -21.25
N VAL A 13 -13.62 -16.12 -21.98
CA VAL A 13 -12.33 -15.38 -22.01
C VAL A 13 -12.48 -13.97 -22.60
N LEU A 14 -13.28 -13.80 -23.66
CA LEU A 14 -13.50 -12.51 -24.32
C LEU A 14 -14.49 -11.60 -23.56
N PHE A 15 -15.43 -12.15 -22.79
CA PHE A 15 -16.38 -11.37 -21.99
C PHE A 15 -15.79 -10.95 -20.62
N VAL A 16 -14.96 -11.79 -20.01
CA VAL A 16 -14.11 -11.47 -18.84
C VAL A 16 -13.25 -10.23 -19.15
N CYS A 17 -12.62 -10.16 -20.33
CA CYS A 17 -11.80 -9.02 -20.73
C CYS A 17 -12.52 -7.66 -20.86
N SER A 18 -13.87 -7.58 -20.91
CA SER A 18 -14.56 -6.31 -21.20
C SER A 18 -15.24 -5.63 -20.00
N THR A 19 -15.33 -6.30 -18.84
CA THR A 19 -15.91 -5.71 -17.61
C THR A 19 -15.06 -5.87 -16.36
N ASP A 20 -13.93 -6.57 -16.43
CA ASP A 20 -13.09 -6.95 -15.27
C ASP A 20 -12.05 -5.90 -14.82
N ALA A 21 -11.97 -4.75 -15.48
CA ALA A 21 -11.01 -3.69 -15.13
C ALA A 21 -11.33 -2.94 -13.81
N LEU A 22 -12.39 -3.28 -13.08
CA LEU A 22 -12.96 -2.40 -12.05
C LEU A 22 -12.83 -2.87 -10.60
N ARG A 23 -12.25 -4.04 -10.32
CA ARG A 23 -12.24 -4.61 -8.95
C ARG A 23 -10.87 -5.00 -8.44
N LEU A 24 -10.74 -4.92 -7.12
CA LEU A 24 -9.52 -5.20 -6.38
C LEU A 24 -9.44 -6.68 -6.04
N LEU A 25 -8.34 -7.33 -6.41
CA LEU A 25 -8.14 -8.76 -6.15
C LEU A 25 -7.56 -8.98 -4.73
N PRO A 26 -7.82 -10.14 -4.11
CA PRO A 26 -7.28 -10.49 -2.78
C PRO A 26 -5.80 -10.92 -2.85
N ILE A 27 -4.96 -10.02 -3.36
CA ILE A 27 -3.51 -10.14 -3.57
C ILE A 27 -2.80 -8.89 -3.03
N GLY A 28 -1.46 -8.91 -3.00
CA GLY A 28 -0.68 -7.79 -2.48
C GLY A 28 -1.09 -7.42 -1.05
N PRO A 29 -1.31 -6.13 -0.74
CA PRO A 29 -1.83 -5.68 0.55
C PRO A 29 -3.15 -6.36 0.99
N PHE A 30 -3.99 -6.77 0.04
CA PHE A 30 -5.30 -7.40 0.30
C PHE A 30 -5.24 -8.92 0.37
N CYS A 31 -4.04 -9.50 0.32
CA CYS A 31 -3.85 -10.92 0.53
C CYS A 31 -4.43 -11.32 1.90
N PRO A 32 -5.40 -12.26 1.98
CA PRO A 32 -5.99 -12.66 3.26
C PRO A 32 -5.04 -13.49 4.14
N PHE A 33 -3.84 -13.80 3.63
CA PHE A 33 -2.80 -14.56 4.33
C PHE A 33 -1.64 -13.62 4.67
N ARG A 34 -1.14 -13.73 5.89
CA ARG A 34 -0.04 -12.89 6.39
C ARG A 34 1.16 -13.75 6.77
N SER A 35 2.34 -13.33 6.33
CA SER A 35 3.62 -13.83 6.80
C SER A 35 3.82 -13.49 8.27
N LYS A 36 4.77 -14.16 8.94
CA LYS A 36 5.15 -13.81 10.32
C LYS A 36 5.60 -12.35 10.49
N VAL A 37 6.17 -11.76 9.44
CA VAL A 37 6.69 -10.39 9.46
C VAL A 37 5.57 -9.37 9.25
N CYS A 38 4.55 -9.70 8.47
CA CYS A 38 3.45 -8.78 8.11
C CYS A 38 2.12 -9.07 8.82
N ARG A 39 2.07 -10.05 9.73
CA ARG A 39 0.87 -10.32 10.55
C ARG A 39 0.61 -9.19 11.56
N ASP A 40 -0.64 -9.08 11.96
CA ASP A 40 -1.09 -8.17 13.00
C ASP A 40 -0.33 -8.41 14.31
N GLY A 41 0.06 -7.33 14.98
CA GLY A 41 0.88 -7.37 16.20
C GLY A 41 2.32 -7.82 15.99
N SER A 42 2.79 -7.93 14.75
CA SER A 42 4.23 -8.08 14.50
C SER A 42 4.97 -6.77 14.79
N PRO A 43 6.28 -6.79 15.07
CA PRO A 43 6.99 -5.53 15.34
C PRO A 43 7.05 -4.59 14.12
N LEU A 44 6.87 -5.12 12.89
CA LEU A 44 6.72 -4.26 11.70
C LEU A 44 5.34 -3.60 11.71
N ASP A 45 4.27 -4.37 11.96
CA ASP A 45 2.91 -3.87 12.08
C ASP A 45 2.76 -2.80 13.17
N GLU A 46 3.31 -3.04 14.36
CA GLU A 46 3.32 -2.06 15.46
C GLU A 46 4.04 -0.77 15.09
N SER A 47 5.21 -0.88 14.45
CA SER A 47 5.99 0.29 14.03
C SER A 47 5.27 1.10 12.95
N MET A 48 4.64 0.42 12.00
CA MET A 48 3.84 1.06 10.95
C MET A 48 2.60 1.72 11.55
N SER A 49 1.84 1.01 12.39
CA SER A 49 0.63 1.52 13.03
C SER A 49 0.92 2.75 13.90
N ALA A 50 1.99 2.71 14.70
CA ALA A 50 2.41 3.86 15.51
C ALA A 50 2.67 5.10 14.66
N LEU A 51 3.29 4.93 13.49
CA LEU A 51 3.57 6.03 12.59
C LEU A 51 2.31 6.52 11.87
N THR A 52 1.57 5.61 11.24
CA THR A 52 0.53 5.96 10.27
C THR A 52 -0.87 6.15 10.88
N GLN A 53 -1.14 5.56 12.05
CA GLN A 53 -2.43 5.67 12.75
C GLN A 53 -2.39 6.64 13.92
N VAL A 54 -1.21 6.92 14.49
CA VAL A 54 -1.06 7.79 15.66
C VAL A 54 -0.32 9.06 15.31
N LYS A 55 1.01 8.99 15.07
CA LYS A 55 1.86 10.17 14.94
C LYS A 55 1.45 11.10 13.78
N MET A 56 1.19 10.55 12.59
CA MET A 56 0.85 11.36 11.42
C MET A 56 -0.53 12.03 11.52
N PRO A 57 -1.61 11.34 11.93
CA PRO A 57 -2.90 11.98 12.18
C PRO A 57 -2.88 13.05 13.28
N GLU A 58 -2.18 12.79 14.38
CA GLU A 58 -2.01 13.76 15.47
C GLU A 58 -1.29 15.01 14.99
N PHE A 59 -0.17 14.84 14.27
CA PHE A 59 0.56 15.94 13.66
C PHE A 59 -0.33 16.77 12.70
N ALA A 60 -1.09 16.11 11.82
CA ALA A 60 -1.99 16.79 10.89
C ALA A 60 -3.07 17.61 11.62
N THR A 61 -3.67 17.03 12.66
CA THR A 61 -4.69 17.69 13.49
C THR A 61 -4.13 18.93 14.18
N GLU A 62 -2.93 18.80 14.75
CA GLU A 62 -2.26 19.88 15.47
C GLU A 62 -1.81 21.00 14.52
N MET A 63 -1.30 20.66 13.34
CA MET A 63 -0.98 21.65 12.30
C MET A 63 -2.21 22.41 11.82
N GLN A 64 -3.34 21.72 11.59
CA GLN A 64 -4.60 22.36 11.22
C GLN A 64 -5.07 23.32 12.32
N ARG A 65 -4.95 22.90 13.58
CA ARG A 65 -5.32 23.73 14.71
C ARG A 65 -4.44 24.99 14.84
N LEU A 66 -3.13 24.86 14.65
CA LEU A 66 -2.22 26.02 14.60
C LEU A 66 -2.57 26.98 13.46
N GLN A 67 -2.93 26.47 12.28
CA GLN A 67 -3.36 27.29 11.15
C GLN A 67 -4.65 28.08 11.48
N LEU A 68 -5.63 27.43 12.11
CA LEU A 68 -6.87 28.08 12.53
C LEU A 68 -6.64 29.14 13.61
N GLU A 69 -5.77 28.87 14.59
CA GLU A 69 -5.39 29.82 15.63
C GLU A 69 -4.68 31.04 15.04
N ALA A 70 -3.74 30.84 14.11
CA ALA A 70 -3.06 31.92 13.40
C ALA A 70 -4.02 32.75 12.53
N ALA A 71 -5.01 32.12 11.89
CA ALA A 71 -6.04 32.83 11.12
C ALA A 71 -6.99 33.64 12.02
N ALA A 72 -7.32 33.13 13.21
CA ALA A 72 -8.21 33.77 14.16
C ALA A 72 -7.53 34.94 14.92
N ASN A 73 -6.22 34.87 15.13
CA ASN A 73 -5.44 35.92 15.77
C ASN A 73 -4.11 36.20 15.02
N PRO A 74 -4.15 36.96 13.91
CA PRO A 74 -2.99 37.22 13.07
C PRO A 74 -1.85 37.99 13.77
N GLU A 75 -2.19 38.80 14.79
CA GLU A 75 -1.22 39.56 15.59
C GLU A 75 -0.77 38.81 16.85
N GLY A 76 -1.35 37.63 17.11
CA GLY A 76 -1.02 36.80 18.26
C GLY A 76 0.33 36.10 18.09
N THR A 77 1.11 36.03 19.16
CA THR A 77 2.31 35.19 19.20
C THR A 77 1.90 33.71 19.30
N PRO A 78 2.32 32.85 18.35
CA PRO A 78 2.04 31.42 18.44
C PRO A 78 2.64 30.78 19.70
N ASP A 79 2.04 29.71 20.20
CA ASP A 79 2.60 28.93 21.30
C ASP A 79 3.89 28.21 20.86
N VAL A 80 5.02 28.86 21.14
CA VAL A 80 6.37 28.37 20.80
C VAL A 80 6.67 27.02 21.45
N ALA A 81 6.19 26.76 22.67
CA ALA A 81 6.44 25.49 23.35
C ALA A 81 5.68 24.35 22.67
N ARG A 82 4.46 24.62 22.21
CA ARG A 82 3.68 23.67 21.39
C ARG A 82 4.35 23.40 20.05
N ILE A 83 4.79 24.44 19.33
CA ILE A 83 5.49 24.28 18.04
C ILE A 83 6.76 23.45 18.21
N ARG A 84 7.55 23.70 19.27
CA ARG A 84 8.76 22.93 19.56
C ARG A 84 8.45 21.45 19.80
N ARG A 85 7.38 21.13 20.55
CA ARG A 85 6.94 19.74 20.76
C ARG A 85 6.59 19.06 19.44
N LEU A 86 5.74 19.69 18.63
CA LEU A 86 5.35 19.16 17.32
C LEU A 86 6.55 18.93 16.39
N ALA A 87 7.54 19.82 16.44
CA ALA A 87 8.76 19.67 15.65
C ALA A 87 9.59 18.47 16.12
N THR A 88 9.74 18.27 17.42
CA THR A 88 10.40 17.08 18.00
C THR A 88 9.65 15.80 17.62
N ASP A 89 8.32 15.79 17.72
CA ASP A 89 7.50 14.63 17.35
C ASP A 89 7.66 14.28 15.87
N LEU A 90 7.75 15.29 15.00
CA LEU A 90 7.98 15.11 13.56
C LEU A 90 9.39 14.56 13.26
N VAL A 91 10.42 14.99 14.00
CA VAL A 91 11.78 14.40 13.93
C VAL A 91 11.74 12.92 14.30
N GLU A 92 11.02 12.56 15.38
CA GLU A 92 10.89 11.16 15.77
C GLU A 92 10.11 10.34 14.76
N ALA A 93 9.04 10.91 14.17
CA ALA A 93 8.27 10.28 13.11
C ALA A 93 9.12 10.02 11.86
N GLU A 94 9.99 10.96 11.47
CA GLU A 94 10.94 10.78 10.36
C GLU A 94 11.96 9.68 10.64
N ALA A 95 12.50 9.62 11.87
CA ALA A 95 13.41 8.56 12.26
C ALA A 95 12.73 7.17 12.20
N GLN A 96 11.48 7.08 12.68
CA GLN A 96 10.68 5.86 12.60
C GLN A 96 10.33 5.49 11.16
N TRP A 97 9.98 6.47 10.32
CA TRP A 97 9.76 6.30 8.87
C TRP A 97 10.95 5.61 8.21
N ARG A 98 12.15 6.15 8.41
CA ARG A 98 13.38 5.57 7.86
C ARG A 98 13.64 4.16 8.35
N GLN A 99 13.41 3.89 9.64
CA GLN A 99 13.59 2.55 10.20
C GLN A 99 12.61 1.54 9.59
N VAL A 100 11.34 1.91 9.42
CA VAL A 100 10.33 1.06 8.78
C VAL A 100 10.72 0.75 7.33
N LEU A 101 11.08 1.77 6.55
CA LEU A 101 11.53 1.59 5.16
C LEU A 101 12.75 0.68 5.06
N LEU A 102 13.76 0.94 5.88
CA LEU A 102 14.97 0.13 5.93
C LEU A 102 14.63 -1.33 6.24
N ARG A 103 13.80 -1.56 7.26
CA ARG A 103 13.37 -2.89 7.66
C ARG A 103 12.68 -3.62 6.51
N MET A 104 11.68 -3.01 5.87
CA MET A 104 10.97 -3.65 4.76
C MET A 104 11.88 -3.94 3.56
N SER A 105 12.84 -3.08 3.27
CA SER A 105 13.79 -3.30 2.17
C SER A 105 14.78 -4.44 2.42
N LEU A 106 15.17 -4.67 3.69
CA LEU A 106 16.24 -5.60 4.05
C LEU A 106 15.73 -6.99 4.47
N VAL A 107 14.54 -7.11 5.04
CA VAL A 107 14.01 -8.40 5.49
C VAL A 107 13.89 -9.40 4.34
N SER A 108 13.99 -10.70 4.65
CA SER A 108 13.83 -11.75 3.64
C SER A 108 12.37 -11.94 3.20
N ASP A 109 11.41 -11.41 3.94
CA ASP A 109 10.00 -11.65 3.73
C ASP A 109 9.47 -10.99 2.45
N PHE A 110 8.79 -11.77 1.62
CA PHE A 110 8.21 -11.30 0.36
C PHE A 110 7.19 -10.17 0.58
N GLN A 111 6.22 -10.35 1.48
CA GLN A 111 5.15 -9.36 1.66
C GLN A 111 5.72 -8.03 2.14
N ALA A 112 6.70 -8.04 3.06
CA ALA A 112 7.37 -6.82 3.48
C ALA A 112 8.07 -6.09 2.32
N ARG A 113 8.76 -6.83 1.43
CA ARG A 113 9.39 -6.24 0.24
C ARG A 113 8.38 -5.77 -0.78
N GLU A 114 7.28 -6.49 -0.97
CA GLU A 114 6.17 -6.11 -1.84
C GLU A 114 5.54 -4.79 -1.35
N TYR A 115 5.29 -4.64 -0.05
CA TYR A 115 4.86 -3.37 0.53
C TYR A 115 5.84 -2.23 0.25
N TYR A 116 7.14 -2.45 0.46
CA TYR A 116 8.16 -1.45 0.15
C TYR A 116 8.12 -1.02 -1.33
N LYS A 117 8.05 -1.99 -2.25
CA LYS A 117 8.04 -1.75 -3.70
C LYS A 117 6.77 -1.09 -4.18
N LEU A 118 5.62 -1.48 -3.63
CA LEU A 118 4.34 -0.86 -3.91
C LEU A 118 4.35 0.62 -3.50
N THR A 119 4.82 0.92 -2.28
CA THR A 119 4.91 2.30 -1.80
C THR A 119 5.91 3.12 -2.62
N ALA A 120 7.03 2.52 -3.04
CA ALA A 120 8.00 3.17 -3.92
C ALA A 120 7.38 3.50 -5.29
N ALA A 121 6.75 2.54 -5.96
CA ALA A 121 6.12 2.73 -7.26
C ALA A 121 5.00 3.80 -7.19
N TRP A 122 4.19 3.77 -6.14
CA TRP A 122 3.17 4.80 -5.90
C TRP A 122 3.79 6.19 -5.73
N ALA A 123 4.86 6.31 -4.94
CA ALA A 123 5.55 7.59 -4.72
C ALA A 123 6.11 8.14 -6.03
N GLU A 124 6.74 7.29 -6.84
CA GLU A 124 7.32 7.68 -8.12
C GLU A 124 6.26 8.18 -9.11
N ARG A 125 5.06 7.57 -9.14
CA ARG A 125 3.93 8.08 -9.93
C ARG A 125 3.48 9.48 -9.52
N GLN A 126 3.70 9.86 -8.26
CA GLN A 126 3.43 11.21 -7.74
C GLN A 126 4.61 12.19 -7.94
N GLY A 127 5.68 11.74 -8.61
CA GLY A 127 6.91 12.50 -8.81
C GLY A 127 7.75 12.63 -7.54
N GLU A 128 7.57 11.73 -6.58
CA GLU A 128 8.27 11.71 -5.31
C GLU A 128 9.07 10.40 -5.15
N SER A 129 10.07 10.42 -4.28
CA SER A 129 10.78 9.20 -3.84
C SER A 129 10.55 8.99 -2.34
N LEU A 130 10.68 7.75 -1.87
CA LEU A 130 10.56 7.45 -0.44
C LEU A 130 11.60 8.19 0.41
N GLU A 131 12.78 8.43 -0.16
CA GLU A 131 13.85 9.21 0.47
C GLU A 131 13.48 10.69 0.54
N SER A 132 12.99 11.28 -0.56
CA SER A 132 12.58 12.69 -0.57
C SER A 132 11.46 12.97 0.43
N ILE A 133 10.54 12.02 0.67
CA ILE A 133 9.50 12.16 1.70
C ILE A 133 10.13 12.33 3.09
N GLY A 134 11.11 11.48 3.45
CA GLY A 134 11.83 11.59 4.73
C GLY A 134 12.61 12.90 4.86
N ILE A 135 13.32 13.29 3.80
CA ILE A 135 14.06 14.57 3.75
C ILE A 135 13.10 15.76 3.97
N MET A 136 11.91 15.71 3.36
CA MET A 136 10.90 16.76 3.51
C MET A 136 10.33 16.83 4.93
N MET A 137 10.02 15.69 5.56
CA MET A 137 9.59 15.65 6.96
C MET A 137 10.65 16.26 7.88
N ARG A 138 11.93 15.90 7.65
CA ARG A 138 13.05 16.44 8.42
C ARG A 138 13.18 17.95 8.26
N TRP A 139 13.19 18.43 7.02
CA TRP A 139 13.29 19.85 6.73
C TRP A 139 12.13 20.65 7.33
N GLN A 140 10.89 20.14 7.26
CA GLN A 140 9.73 20.76 7.89
C GLN A 140 9.91 20.87 9.40
N ALA A 141 10.42 19.83 10.07
CA ALA A 141 10.70 19.87 11.50
C ALA A 141 11.79 20.89 11.84
N ASP A 142 12.87 20.94 11.05
CA ASP A 142 13.96 21.90 11.26
C ASP A 142 13.50 23.35 11.06
N CYS A 143 12.60 23.62 10.11
CA CYS A 143 11.92 24.92 9.96
C CYS A 143 11.09 25.30 11.20
N MET A 144 10.35 24.35 11.77
CA MET A 144 9.56 24.59 12.98
C MET A 144 10.44 24.86 14.21
N LEU A 145 11.56 24.14 14.35
CA LEU A 145 12.56 24.39 15.39
C LEU A 145 13.24 25.74 15.21
N ALA A 146 13.62 26.11 13.99
CA ALA A 146 14.19 27.42 13.70
C ALA A 146 13.22 28.55 14.07
N PHE A 147 11.93 28.41 13.73
CA PHE A 147 10.89 29.33 14.17
C PHE A 147 10.81 29.44 15.69
N ALA A 148 10.77 28.30 16.39
CA ALA A 148 10.68 28.26 17.85
C ALA A 148 11.91 28.86 18.56
N ASP A 149 13.06 28.85 17.91
CA ASP A 149 14.32 29.41 18.41
C ASP A 149 14.60 30.84 17.91
N ASN A 150 13.66 31.44 17.17
CA ASN A 150 13.82 32.75 16.52
C ASN A 150 15.07 32.82 15.61
N ARG A 151 15.31 31.75 14.84
CA ARG A 151 16.39 31.62 13.86
C ARG A 151 15.81 31.59 12.44
N MET A 152 16.65 31.94 11.47
CA MET A 152 16.27 31.82 10.05
C MET A 152 16.01 30.34 9.71
N PRO A 153 14.94 30.01 8.96
CA PRO A 153 14.71 28.65 8.52
C PRO A 153 15.85 28.15 7.61
N PRO A 154 16.18 26.85 7.65
CA PRO A 154 17.16 26.27 6.76
C PRO A 154 16.68 26.30 5.30
N ASP A 155 17.63 26.36 4.38
CA ASP A 155 17.33 26.29 2.94
C ASP A 155 16.57 25.01 2.58
N PRO A 156 15.63 25.07 1.62
CA PRO A 156 14.92 23.89 1.17
C PRO A 156 15.88 22.87 0.53
N PRO A 157 15.57 21.56 0.62
CA PRO A 157 16.34 20.53 -0.05
C PRO A 157 16.44 20.76 -1.57
N ALA A 158 17.54 20.31 -2.18
CA ALA A 158 17.76 20.47 -3.61
C ALA A 158 16.62 19.82 -4.43
N GLY A 159 16.12 20.54 -5.44
CA GLY A 159 15.02 20.07 -6.30
C GLY A 159 13.61 20.28 -5.73
N VAL A 160 13.49 20.84 -4.52
CA VAL A 160 12.19 21.15 -3.93
C VAL A 160 11.63 22.45 -4.50
N ASP A 161 10.44 22.35 -5.10
CA ASP A 161 9.66 23.49 -5.57
C ASP A 161 8.70 23.96 -4.48
N LEU A 162 9.06 25.05 -3.78
CA LEU A 162 8.27 25.64 -2.70
C LEU A 162 6.86 26.08 -3.16
N ALA A 163 6.70 26.48 -4.42
CA ALA A 163 5.39 26.88 -4.95
C ALA A 163 4.47 25.66 -5.08
N LYS A 164 4.98 24.53 -5.59
CA LYS A 164 4.23 23.26 -5.65
C LYS A 164 3.89 22.71 -4.27
N LEU A 165 4.80 22.83 -3.30
CA LEU A 165 4.53 22.39 -1.93
C LEU A 165 3.39 23.17 -1.29
N SER A 166 3.39 24.49 -1.42
CA SER A 166 2.33 25.34 -0.86
C SER A 166 0.94 25.01 -1.44
N ALA A 167 0.87 24.69 -2.74
CA ALA A 167 -0.34 24.23 -3.41
C ALA A 167 -0.83 22.85 -2.91
N LYS A 168 0.08 21.88 -2.70
CA LYS A 168 -0.25 20.56 -2.12
C LYS A 168 -0.73 20.68 -0.67
N GLN A 169 -0.17 21.61 0.11
CA GLN A 169 -0.51 21.81 1.52
C GLN A 169 -1.92 22.38 1.71
N GLN A 170 -2.38 23.22 0.77
CA GLN A 170 -3.77 23.70 0.72
C GLN A 170 -4.79 22.61 0.39
N GLN A 171 -4.36 21.51 -0.24
CA GLN A 171 -5.22 20.39 -0.62
C GLN A 171 -5.36 19.29 0.45
N GLN A 172 -4.78 19.46 1.66
CA GLN A 172 -4.90 18.50 2.78
C GLN A 172 -4.68 17.03 2.36
N SER A 173 -3.63 16.74 1.59
CA SER A 173 -3.37 15.36 1.16
C SER A 173 -2.60 14.60 2.26
N PRO A 174 -3.13 13.49 2.80
CA PRO A 174 -2.39 12.63 3.72
C PRO A 174 -1.16 12.01 3.04
N THR A 175 -0.15 11.62 3.81
CA THR A 175 1.06 10.99 3.25
C THR A 175 0.75 9.64 2.61
N VAL A 176 1.28 9.42 1.41
CA VAL A 176 1.42 8.19 0.62
C VAL A 176 1.19 6.88 1.39
N MET A 177 2.14 6.52 2.24
CA MET A 177 2.16 5.25 2.97
C MET A 177 1.13 5.23 4.08
N GLY A 178 0.84 6.37 4.68
CA GLY A 178 -0.25 6.52 5.64
C GLY A 178 -1.61 6.25 5.00
N GLN A 179 -1.79 6.53 3.71
CA GLN A 179 -3.00 6.17 2.97
C GLN A 179 -3.01 4.68 2.61
N VAL A 180 -1.91 4.19 2.03
CA VAL A 180 -1.80 2.80 1.55
C VAL A 180 -1.87 1.78 2.70
N MET A 181 -1.28 2.05 3.86
CA MET A 181 -1.13 1.03 4.92
C MET A 181 -2.17 1.14 6.03
N THR A 182 -2.46 2.35 6.54
CA THR A 182 -3.49 2.54 7.59
C THR A 182 -4.84 2.01 7.15
N ARG A 183 -5.17 2.11 5.86
CA ARG A 183 -6.47 1.66 5.35
C ARG A 183 -6.46 0.28 4.72
N ALA A 184 -5.32 -0.25 4.24
CA ALA A 184 -5.25 -1.67 3.87
C ALA A 184 -5.41 -2.58 5.09
N GLN A 185 -4.93 -2.14 6.27
CA GLN A 185 -5.18 -2.82 7.55
C GLN A 185 -6.61 -2.63 8.09
N ALA A 186 -7.33 -1.62 7.61
CA ALA A 186 -8.75 -1.43 7.94
C ALA A 186 -9.67 -2.41 7.18
N ILE A 187 -9.14 -3.13 6.18
CA ILE A 187 -9.88 -4.18 5.49
C ILE A 187 -9.77 -5.47 6.31
N ASN A 188 -10.74 -5.66 7.21
CA ASN A 188 -10.83 -6.83 8.08
C ASN A 188 -11.79 -7.90 7.54
N SER A 189 -12.51 -7.60 6.47
CA SER A 189 -13.39 -8.55 5.81
C SER A 189 -12.60 -9.47 4.87
N LYS A 190 -13.11 -10.69 4.69
CA LYS A 190 -12.58 -11.65 3.71
C LYS A 190 -13.22 -11.40 2.35
N PRO A 191 -12.54 -11.70 1.23
CA PRO A 191 -13.14 -11.59 -0.11
C PRO A 191 -14.40 -12.46 -0.26
N PHE A 192 -14.48 -13.56 0.49
CA PHE A 192 -15.63 -14.47 0.54
C PHE A 192 -15.89 -14.95 1.97
N THR A 193 -17.16 -15.08 2.36
CA THR A 193 -17.59 -15.64 3.65
C THR A 193 -17.67 -17.16 3.60
N GLY A 194 -17.89 -17.74 2.42
CA GLY A 194 -18.17 -19.15 2.20
C GLY A 194 -19.66 -19.50 2.27
N GLU A 195 -20.52 -18.50 2.50
CA GLU A 195 -21.98 -18.64 2.58
C GLU A 195 -22.68 -18.20 1.29
N GLU A 196 -21.94 -17.67 0.33
CA GLU A 196 -22.47 -17.20 -0.93
C GLU A 196 -23.02 -18.36 -1.77
N SER A 197 -24.15 -18.16 -2.46
CA SER A 197 -24.88 -19.22 -3.19
C SER A 197 -24.03 -20.02 -4.19
N ALA A 198 -22.97 -19.43 -4.75
CA ALA A 198 -22.03 -20.13 -5.62
C ALA A 198 -21.31 -21.29 -4.91
N PHE A 199 -21.19 -21.26 -3.58
CA PHE A 199 -20.58 -22.31 -2.75
C PHE A 199 -21.49 -23.51 -2.48
N ASP A 200 -22.75 -23.50 -2.95
CA ASP A 200 -23.59 -24.70 -2.98
C ASP A 200 -23.01 -25.79 -3.88
N SER A 201 -22.21 -25.40 -4.88
CA SER A 201 -21.45 -26.32 -5.72
C SER A 201 -20.22 -26.85 -4.99
N PRO A 202 -20.10 -28.18 -4.79
CA PRO A 202 -18.90 -28.78 -4.19
C PRO A 202 -17.63 -28.45 -4.99
N VAL A 203 -17.74 -28.35 -6.31
CA VAL A 203 -16.62 -28.01 -7.19
C VAL A 203 -16.09 -26.60 -6.92
N VAL A 204 -16.98 -25.62 -6.72
CA VAL A 204 -16.59 -24.24 -6.42
C VAL A 204 -15.94 -24.16 -5.04
N ARG A 205 -16.47 -24.91 -4.06
CA ARG A 205 -15.90 -24.99 -2.71
C ARG A 205 -14.50 -25.62 -2.72
N ASP A 206 -14.32 -26.74 -3.40
CA ASP A 206 -13.03 -27.42 -3.52
C ASP A 206 -11.99 -26.54 -4.23
N GLU A 207 -12.42 -25.82 -5.27
CA GLU A 207 -11.57 -24.86 -5.98
C GLU A 207 -11.11 -23.73 -5.07
N TYR A 208 -12.02 -23.13 -4.29
CA TYR A 208 -11.69 -22.07 -3.34
C TYR A 208 -10.75 -22.55 -2.24
N VAL A 209 -11.00 -23.73 -1.67
CA VAL A 209 -10.12 -24.34 -0.66
C VAL A 209 -8.72 -24.56 -1.23
N LYS A 210 -8.62 -25.07 -2.46
CA LYS A 210 -7.33 -25.26 -3.13
C LYS A 210 -6.62 -23.93 -3.41
N LEU A 211 -7.33 -22.92 -3.90
CA LEU A 211 -6.78 -21.59 -4.17
C LEU A 211 -6.24 -20.94 -2.88
N CYS A 212 -7.01 -20.99 -1.79
CA CYS A 212 -6.58 -20.51 -0.48
C CYS A 212 -5.34 -21.25 0.03
N LYS A 213 -5.32 -22.58 -0.07
CA LYS A 213 -4.18 -23.41 0.35
C LYS A 213 -2.92 -23.09 -0.45
N ASP A 214 -3.03 -22.99 -1.77
CA ASP A 214 -1.89 -22.71 -2.65
C ASP A 214 -1.36 -21.28 -2.42
N HIS A 215 -2.24 -20.30 -2.24
CA HIS A 215 -1.86 -18.92 -1.93
C HIS A 215 -1.16 -18.84 -0.55
N ALA A 216 -1.75 -19.40 0.50
CA ALA A 216 -1.14 -19.44 1.83
C ALA A 216 0.24 -20.15 1.83
N SER A 217 0.38 -21.23 1.05
CA SER A 217 1.65 -21.94 0.89
C SER A 217 2.69 -21.09 0.17
N THR A 218 2.27 -20.32 -0.84
CA THR A 218 3.13 -19.37 -1.57
C THR A 218 3.60 -18.24 -0.65
N ILE A 219 2.70 -17.64 0.16
CA ILE A 219 3.09 -16.63 1.16
C ILE A 219 4.08 -17.20 2.19
N THR A 220 3.84 -18.43 2.67
CA THR A 220 4.75 -19.10 3.61
C THR A 220 6.13 -19.36 3.00
N LEU A 221 6.19 -19.75 1.71
CA LEU A 221 7.45 -19.88 0.99
C LEU A 221 8.17 -18.53 0.86
N GLY A 222 7.40 -17.45 0.68
CA GLY A 222 7.86 -16.08 0.55
C GLY A 222 8.52 -15.51 1.81
N GLU A 223 8.35 -16.11 3.00
CA GLU A 223 9.02 -15.63 4.24
C GLU A 223 10.55 -15.58 4.12
N ARG A 224 11.11 -16.38 3.20
CA ARG A 224 12.54 -16.48 2.90
C ARG A 224 12.91 -15.98 1.50
N TYR A 225 12.03 -15.22 0.83
CA TYR A 225 12.24 -14.72 -0.52
C TYR A 225 13.61 -14.03 -0.71
N GLY A 226 14.05 -13.21 0.25
CA GLY A 226 15.33 -12.53 0.19
C GLY A 226 16.56 -13.44 0.29
N THR A 227 16.39 -14.72 0.65
CA THR A 227 17.46 -15.73 0.64
C THR A 227 17.50 -16.55 -0.64
N PHE A 228 16.54 -16.37 -1.55
CA PHE A 228 16.58 -17.03 -2.85
C PHE A 228 17.69 -16.43 -3.71
N ASP A 229 18.26 -17.26 -4.56
CA ASP A 229 19.07 -16.78 -5.67
C ASP A 229 18.17 -16.07 -6.71
N ALA A 230 18.80 -15.44 -7.70
CA ALA A 230 18.08 -14.73 -8.74
C ALA A 230 17.00 -15.57 -9.44
N MET A 231 17.30 -16.85 -9.70
CA MET A 231 16.34 -17.75 -10.36
C MET A 231 15.20 -18.17 -9.45
N GLY A 232 15.47 -18.42 -8.17
CA GLY A 232 14.43 -18.68 -7.18
C GLY A 232 13.51 -17.48 -6.97
N LYS A 233 14.02 -16.25 -7.01
CA LYS A 233 13.20 -15.02 -6.94
C LYS A 233 12.25 -14.91 -8.13
N LEU A 234 12.75 -15.09 -9.36
CA LEU A 234 11.91 -15.05 -10.57
C LEU A 234 10.85 -16.17 -10.55
N ALA A 235 11.26 -17.40 -10.25
CA ALA A 235 10.33 -18.53 -10.16
C ALA A 235 9.24 -18.32 -9.09
N PHE A 236 9.58 -17.71 -7.96
CA PHE A 236 8.62 -17.34 -6.93
C PHE A 236 7.60 -16.32 -7.45
N LEU A 237 8.06 -15.27 -8.15
CA LEU A 237 7.18 -14.24 -8.72
C LEU A 237 6.25 -14.82 -9.80
N ASP A 238 6.73 -15.77 -10.60
CA ASP A 238 5.90 -16.48 -11.59
C ASP A 238 4.85 -17.38 -10.94
N GLN A 239 5.21 -18.05 -9.83
CA GLN A 239 4.25 -18.81 -9.03
C GLN A 239 3.19 -17.89 -8.41
N LEU A 240 3.58 -16.73 -7.89
CA LEU A 240 2.66 -15.73 -7.35
C LEU A 240 1.71 -15.20 -8.43
N GLN A 241 2.22 -14.88 -9.61
CA GLN A 241 1.40 -14.45 -10.74
C GLN A 241 0.37 -15.52 -11.14
N THR A 242 0.75 -16.80 -11.12
CA THR A 242 -0.20 -17.90 -11.35
C THR A 242 -1.33 -17.92 -10.31
N ILE A 243 -1.05 -17.55 -9.05
CA ILE A 243 -2.09 -17.39 -8.01
C ILE A 243 -2.99 -16.19 -8.30
N GLU A 244 -2.42 -15.06 -8.74
CA GLU A 244 -3.18 -13.87 -9.13
C GLU A 244 -4.15 -14.17 -10.29
N GLU A 245 -3.68 -14.82 -11.36
CA GLU A 245 -4.52 -15.19 -12.52
C GLU A 245 -5.70 -16.09 -12.10
N ARG A 246 -5.46 -17.00 -11.15
CA ARG A 246 -6.52 -17.86 -10.59
C ARG A 246 -7.52 -17.07 -9.74
N TRP A 247 -7.05 -16.10 -8.97
CA TRP A 247 -7.94 -15.19 -8.24
C TRP A 247 -8.78 -14.37 -9.21
N GLU A 248 -8.20 -13.84 -10.28
CA GLU A 248 -8.92 -13.07 -11.29
C GLU A 248 -10.08 -13.88 -11.88
N VAL A 249 -9.82 -15.11 -12.34
CA VAL A 249 -10.87 -15.99 -12.89
C VAL A 249 -11.92 -16.39 -11.84
N PHE A 250 -11.51 -16.63 -10.59
CA PHE A 250 -12.44 -16.95 -9.51
C PHE A 250 -13.31 -15.76 -9.13
N TYR A 251 -12.71 -14.60 -8.94
CA TYR A 251 -13.38 -13.36 -8.54
C TYR A 251 -14.33 -12.85 -9.62
N ALA A 252 -13.93 -12.90 -10.89
CA ALA A 252 -14.78 -12.53 -12.02
C ALA A 252 -16.06 -13.38 -12.09
N ARG A 253 -15.97 -14.70 -11.82
CA ARG A 253 -17.15 -15.57 -11.77
C ARG A 253 -18.13 -15.15 -10.67
N PHE A 254 -17.65 -14.84 -9.47
CA PHE A 254 -18.51 -14.37 -8.40
C PHE A 254 -19.08 -12.97 -8.65
N ALA A 255 -18.30 -12.09 -9.30
CA ALA A 255 -18.77 -10.79 -9.73
C ALA A 255 -19.95 -10.88 -10.71
N LEU A 256 -19.86 -11.78 -11.70
CA LEU A 256 -20.94 -12.04 -12.67
C LEU A 256 -22.20 -12.60 -12.01
N LEU A 257 -22.04 -13.35 -10.92
CA LEU A 257 -23.16 -13.91 -10.14
C LEU A 257 -23.76 -12.91 -9.13
N GLY A 258 -23.18 -11.71 -8.98
CA GLY A 258 -23.57 -10.76 -7.94
C GLY A 258 -23.36 -11.31 -6.52
N ALA A 259 -22.42 -12.25 -6.38
CA ALA A 259 -22.20 -13.03 -5.16
C ALA A 259 -20.89 -12.65 -4.45
N LEU A 260 -20.32 -11.48 -4.73
CA LEU A 260 -19.17 -10.96 -3.99
C LEU A 260 -19.59 -10.53 -2.58
N ASN A 261 -18.67 -10.61 -1.62
CA ASN A 261 -18.90 -10.09 -0.28
C ASN A 261 -19.06 -8.55 -0.32
N PRO A 262 -20.25 -7.99 -0.01
CA PRO A 262 -20.48 -6.55 -0.07
C PRO A 262 -19.62 -5.74 0.90
N GLU A 263 -19.29 -6.32 2.06
CA GLU A 263 -18.44 -5.66 3.06
C GLU A 263 -17.02 -5.49 2.53
N PHE A 264 -16.48 -6.52 1.87
CA PHE A 264 -15.15 -6.46 1.27
C PHE A 264 -15.09 -5.46 0.11
N GLU A 265 -16.09 -5.45 -0.76
CA GLU A 265 -16.19 -4.46 -1.85
C GLU A 265 -16.30 -3.02 -1.30
N SER A 266 -17.04 -2.82 -0.22
CA SER A 266 -17.17 -1.51 0.44
C SER A 266 -15.84 -1.03 1.04
N GLN A 267 -15.15 -1.91 1.78
CA GLN A 267 -13.87 -1.59 2.41
C GLN A 267 -12.77 -1.31 1.37
N THR A 268 -12.68 -2.13 0.32
CA THR A 268 -11.72 -1.94 -0.78
C THR A 268 -12.01 -0.67 -1.60
N SER A 269 -13.28 -0.36 -1.87
CA SER A 269 -13.68 0.87 -2.54
C SER A 269 -13.36 2.12 -1.71
N ALA A 270 -13.64 2.10 -0.40
CA ALA A 270 -13.29 3.19 0.51
C ALA A 270 -11.78 3.40 0.62
N PHE A 271 -11.01 2.32 0.54
CA PHE A 271 -9.55 2.35 0.47
C PHE A 271 -9.07 3.04 -0.82
N LEU A 272 -9.51 2.57 -2.00
CA LEU A 272 -9.11 3.13 -3.30
C LEU A 272 -9.47 4.61 -3.44
N LYS A 273 -10.70 4.98 -3.06
CA LYS A 273 -11.17 6.37 -3.03
C LYS A 273 -10.27 7.26 -2.18
N SER A 274 -9.73 6.74 -1.07
CA SER A 274 -8.85 7.50 -0.18
C SER A 274 -7.49 7.82 -0.78
N MET A 275 -7.02 6.97 -1.69
CA MET A 275 -5.79 7.18 -2.45
C MET A 275 -6.03 7.96 -3.74
N GLY A 276 -7.27 8.37 -4.02
CA GLY A 276 -7.63 9.08 -5.24
C GLY A 276 -7.44 8.25 -6.51
N MET A 277 -7.57 6.93 -6.43
CA MET A 277 -7.41 6.02 -7.56
C MET A 277 -8.53 4.99 -7.65
N ASP A 278 -8.65 4.33 -8.80
CA ASP A 278 -9.49 3.16 -8.99
C ASP A 278 -8.71 1.83 -8.89
N ALA A 279 -9.42 0.72 -9.06
CA ALA A 279 -8.82 -0.60 -8.95
C ALA A 279 -7.84 -0.92 -10.09
N ALA A 280 -8.09 -0.43 -11.31
CA ALA A 280 -7.19 -0.63 -12.44
C ALA A 280 -5.85 0.05 -12.17
N GLN A 281 -5.90 1.32 -11.77
CA GLN A 281 -4.73 2.09 -11.40
C GLN A 281 -3.95 1.42 -10.26
N PHE A 282 -4.64 0.88 -9.25
CA PHE A 282 -3.96 0.15 -8.18
C PHE A 282 -3.27 -1.14 -8.69
N ARG A 283 -3.96 -1.92 -9.52
CA ARG A 283 -3.39 -3.15 -10.10
C ARG A 283 -2.15 -2.86 -10.94
N GLU A 284 -2.13 -1.75 -11.68
CA GLU A 284 -0.93 -1.32 -12.40
C GLU A 284 0.24 -1.03 -11.45
N ILE A 285 0.00 -0.33 -10.32
CA ILE A 285 1.05 -0.03 -9.33
C ILE A 285 1.59 -1.31 -8.70
N LEU A 286 0.72 -2.29 -8.41
CA LEU A 286 1.14 -3.60 -7.92
C LEU A 286 1.97 -4.37 -8.97
N ALA A 287 1.56 -4.34 -10.23
CA ALA A 287 2.30 -4.95 -11.33
C ALA A 287 3.67 -4.27 -11.52
N GLU A 288 3.75 -2.94 -11.41
CA GLU A 288 5.00 -2.18 -11.40
C GLU A 288 5.90 -2.60 -10.24
N ALA A 289 5.35 -2.75 -9.04
CA ALA A 289 6.10 -3.23 -7.88
C ALA A 289 6.73 -4.61 -8.13
N HIS A 290 5.97 -5.56 -8.70
CA HIS A 290 6.50 -6.88 -9.07
C HIS A 290 7.51 -6.79 -10.21
N ALA A 291 7.31 -5.92 -11.19
CA ALA A 291 8.26 -5.68 -12.28
C ALA A 291 9.61 -5.15 -11.76
N LEU A 292 9.58 -4.24 -10.78
CA LEU A 292 10.79 -3.77 -10.09
C LEU A 292 11.51 -4.93 -9.39
N MET A 293 10.77 -5.81 -8.71
CA MET A 293 11.36 -6.99 -8.06
C MET A 293 11.98 -7.98 -9.06
N ARG A 294 11.34 -8.18 -10.23
CA ARG A 294 11.89 -9.00 -11.32
C ARG A 294 13.17 -8.38 -11.88
N ALA A 295 13.15 -7.09 -12.18
CA ALA A 295 14.32 -6.36 -12.68
C ALA A 295 15.51 -6.43 -11.71
N GLU A 296 15.27 -6.37 -10.41
CA GLU A 296 16.30 -6.57 -9.38
C GLU A 296 16.89 -7.98 -9.42
N ALA A 297 16.06 -9.02 -9.47
CA ALA A 297 16.51 -10.39 -9.58
C ALA A 297 17.29 -10.65 -10.89
N GLU A 298 16.85 -10.06 -12.00
CA GLU A 298 17.55 -10.14 -13.29
C GLU A 298 18.91 -9.45 -13.26
N LYS A 299 19.00 -8.30 -12.59
CA LYS A 299 20.27 -7.60 -12.38
C LYS A 299 21.22 -8.43 -11.52
N GLU A 300 20.73 -9.04 -10.44
CA GLU A 300 21.50 -9.96 -9.60
C GLU A 300 22.01 -11.17 -10.39
N ARG A 301 21.26 -11.67 -11.37
CA ARG A 301 21.67 -12.78 -12.24
C ARG A 301 22.82 -12.41 -13.18
N LEU A 302 22.89 -11.15 -13.59
CA LEU A 302 23.85 -10.65 -14.57
C LEU A 302 25.15 -10.11 -13.92
N ALA A 303 25.15 -9.92 -12.60
CA ALA A 303 26.29 -9.47 -11.80
C ALA A 303 27.19 -10.65 -11.40
#